data_AF-A0A518DM77-F1
#
_entry.id   AF-A0A518DM77-F1
#
_cell.length_a   1.000
_cell.length_b   1.000
_cell.length_c   1.000
_cell.angle_alpha   90.00
_cell.angle_beta   90.00
_cell.angle_gamma   90.00
#
_symmetry.space_group_name_H-M   'P 1'
#
loop_
_entity.id
_entity.type
_entity.pdbx_description
1 polymer ?
#
loop_
_entity_poly.entity_id
_entity_poly.type
_entity_poly.pdbx_seq_one_letter_code
_entity_poly.pdbx_strand_id
1 'polypeptide(L)'
;MNPDIRWTNRSPSDICEALVARGFYVWPQTVRRILQEDLDLGLRQACKIETTCHYPDRNAQFEYIAELRERFHDCGRPVLSIDTKKKEKLGDFYRPGAAWTDGFVTAPDHDFPSQATGKLTPYGVYDVGANQGFMLLSTGADTAELACEAVRQWWCRVGQYNYRPRPREILLLCDCGGSNSYRQYLFKQELKHLAMRLKMTIRVAHYPPGCSKYNPIEHRMFCHVSRSLRGVILDRLETAAHYIGQTRTLTGLKVLAEKARQIYVKAQKATTEFLERMPIFFDKNRPELNYWATPCEY
;
A
#
# COMPACT_ATOMS: atom_id res chain seq x y z
N MET A 1 41.26 7.83 8.59
CA MET A 1 39.81 8.07 8.64
C MET A 1 39.40 8.09 10.09
N ASN A 2 38.44 8.94 10.48
CA ASN A 2 37.81 8.79 11.79
C ASN A 2 37.07 7.43 11.79
N PRO A 3 37.41 6.47 12.66
CA PRO A 3 36.77 5.15 12.70
C PRO A 3 35.24 5.21 12.96
N ASP A 4 34.72 6.36 13.41
CA ASP A 4 33.30 6.59 13.62
C ASP A 4 32.52 6.92 12.33
N ILE A 5 33.20 7.26 11.23
CA ILE A 5 32.57 7.61 9.95
C ILE A 5 32.49 6.36 9.07
N ARG A 6 31.30 5.75 9.01
CA ARG A 6 31.06 4.48 8.29
C ARG A 6 30.66 4.65 6.81
N TRP A 7 30.41 5.86 6.31
CA TRP A 7 29.98 6.12 4.93
C TRP A 7 30.36 7.53 4.44
N THR A 8 30.41 7.72 3.12
CA THR A 8 30.62 9.00 2.45
C THR A 8 29.73 9.11 1.21
N ASN A 9 29.24 10.32 0.90
CA ASN A 9 28.56 10.62 -0.36
C ASN A 9 29.47 11.29 -1.39
N ARG A 10 30.77 11.43 -1.09
CA ARG A 10 31.75 12.07 -1.97
C ARG A 10 31.98 11.23 -3.21
N SER A 11 32.00 11.89 -4.37
CA SER A 11 32.40 11.27 -5.62
C SER A 11 33.92 10.98 -5.60
N PRO A 12 34.43 10.07 -6.46
CA PRO A 12 35.86 9.91 -6.63
C PRO A 12 36.59 11.22 -6.98
N SER A 13 35.93 12.15 -7.67
CA SER A 13 36.47 13.48 -7.97
C SER A 13 36.61 14.35 -6.70
N ASP A 14 35.60 14.38 -5.83
CA ASP A 14 35.67 15.15 -4.58
C ASP A 14 36.76 14.60 -3.64
N ILE A 15 37.02 13.29 -3.73
CA ILE A 15 38.11 12.63 -3.00
C ILE A 15 39.46 13.00 -3.62
N CYS A 16 39.58 13.03 -4.95
CA CYS A 16 40.77 13.54 -5.65
C CYS A 16 41.11 14.97 -5.23
N GLU A 17 40.13 15.90 -5.25
CA GLU A 17 40.35 17.29 -4.82
C GLU A 17 40.85 17.37 -3.37
N ALA A 18 40.27 16.57 -2.48
CA ALA A 18 40.70 16.51 -1.08
C ALA A 18 42.09 15.87 -0.87
N LEU A 19 42.53 15.03 -1.80
CA LEU A 19 43.87 14.43 -1.82
C LEU A 19 44.90 15.40 -2.41
N VAL A 20 44.54 16.15 -3.46
CA VAL A 20 45.37 17.21 -4.04
C VAL A 20 45.66 18.31 -3.02
N ALA A 21 44.65 18.72 -2.24
CA ALA A 21 44.83 19.66 -1.14
C ALA A 21 45.80 19.16 -0.04
N ARG A 22 46.09 17.85 -0.02
CA ARG A 22 47.07 17.22 0.87
C ARG A 22 48.38 16.85 0.17
N GLY A 23 48.58 17.28 -1.07
CA GLY A 23 49.79 17.04 -1.86
C GLY A 23 49.81 15.72 -2.65
N PHE A 24 48.69 14.98 -2.70
CA PHE A 24 48.60 13.73 -3.46
C PHE A 24 47.87 13.94 -4.79
N TYR A 25 48.49 13.55 -5.89
CA TYR A 25 47.89 13.61 -7.23
C TYR A 25 47.43 12.22 -7.66
N VAL A 26 46.12 12.02 -7.75
CA VAL A 26 45.49 10.76 -8.18
C VAL A 26 44.32 11.04 -9.11
N TRP A 27 44.09 10.16 -10.07
CA TRP A 27 42.95 10.25 -10.99
C TRP A 27 41.68 9.68 -10.35
N PRO A 28 40.48 10.22 -10.69
CA PRO A 28 39.21 9.72 -10.16
C PRO A 28 38.98 8.22 -10.39
N GLN A 29 39.49 7.68 -11.50
CA GLN A 29 39.40 6.25 -11.80
C GLN A 29 40.28 5.41 -10.87
N THR A 30 41.46 5.91 -10.50
CA THR A 30 42.33 5.28 -9.49
C THR A 30 41.66 5.29 -8.12
N VAL A 31 41.05 6.42 -7.73
CA VAL A 31 40.28 6.50 -6.47
C VAL A 31 39.11 5.51 -6.49
N ARG A 32 38.38 5.40 -7.60
CA ARG A 32 37.29 4.42 -7.75
C ARG A 32 37.79 2.99 -7.60
N ARG A 33 38.91 2.65 -8.24
CA ARG A 33 39.55 1.35 -8.14
C ARG A 33 39.93 1.05 -6.68
N ILE A 34 40.61 1.99 -6.00
CA ILE A 34 41.00 1.83 -4.59
C ILE A 34 39.77 1.62 -3.70
N LEU A 35 38.71 2.41 -3.91
CA LEU A 35 37.46 2.25 -3.16
C LEU A 35 36.86 0.85 -3.37
N GLN A 36 36.77 0.37 -4.61
CA GLN A 36 36.07 -0.88 -4.93
C GLN A 36 36.91 -2.14 -4.69
N GLU A 37 38.18 -2.13 -5.11
CA GLU A 37 39.05 -3.30 -5.16
C GLU A 37 39.91 -3.42 -3.89
N ASP A 38 40.48 -2.31 -3.41
CA ASP A 38 41.40 -2.34 -2.26
C ASP A 38 40.67 -2.21 -0.92
N LEU A 39 39.53 -1.50 -0.89
CA LEU A 39 38.78 -1.18 0.33
C LEU A 39 37.40 -1.85 0.43
N ASP A 40 36.94 -2.54 -0.62
CA ASP A 40 35.59 -3.13 -0.72
C ASP A 40 34.42 -2.16 -0.39
N LEU A 41 34.63 -0.88 -0.71
CA LEU A 41 33.66 0.20 -0.58
C LEU A 41 32.93 0.44 -1.91
N GLY A 42 31.79 -0.23 -2.06
CA GLY A 42 30.88 -0.03 -3.18
C GLY A 42 29.88 1.11 -2.96
N LEU A 43 29.36 1.68 -4.06
CA LEU A 43 28.21 2.59 -4.01
C LEU A 43 26.96 1.77 -3.64
N ARG A 44 26.48 1.93 -2.41
CA ARG A 44 25.34 1.19 -1.86
C ARG A 44 24.27 2.18 -1.39
N GLN A 45 23.01 1.79 -1.55
CA GLN A 45 21.88 2.54 -0.97
C GLN A 45 21.59 2.01 0.44
N ALA A 46 21.16 2.89 1.34
CA ALA A 46 20.68 2.47 2.65
C ALA A 46 19.49 1.51 2.52
N CYS A 47 19.57 0.36 3.20
CA CYS A 47 18.53 -0.66 3.22
C CYS A 47 17.73 -0.60 4.53
N LYS A 48 16.39 -0.55 4.44
CA LYS A 48 15.50 -0.60 5.61
C LYS A 48 15.26 -2.04 6.07
N ILE A 49 16.28 -2.66 6.66
CA ILE A 49 16.22 -4.06 7.13
C ILE A 49 16.12 -4.21 8.64
N GLU A 50 16.50 -3.18 9.41
CA GLU A 50 16.39 -3.20 10.86
C GLU A 50 14.92 -3.07 11.29
N THR A 51 14.49 -3.97 12.18
CA THR A 51 13.12 -3.96 12.70
C THR A 51 13.07 -3.02 13.90
N THR A 52 12.28 -1.95 13.80
CA THR A 52 12.12 -0.96 14.88
C THR A 52 10.94 -1.25 15.80
N CYS A 53 10.07 -2.22 15.47
CA CYS A 53 8.89 -2.57 16.24
C CYS A 53 8.95 -4.03 16.71
N HIS A 54 8.96 -4.22 18.02
CA HIS A 54 8.86 -5.53 18.66
C HIS A 54 7.42 -5.75 19.14
N TYR A 55 6.67 -6.59 18.42
CA TYR A 55 5.35 -7.06 18.84
C TYR A 55 5.49 -8.49 19.40
N PRO A 56 5.00 -8.77 20.62
CA PRO A 56 5.06 -10.11 21.21
C PRO A 56 4.43 -11.17 20.31
N ASP A 57 5.05 -12.34 20.23
CA ASP A 57 4.53 -13.50 19.50
C ASP A 57 4.10 -13.21 18.06
N ARG A 58 4.83 -12.31 17.40
CA ARG A 58 4.62 -11.90 16.01
C ARG A 58 4.44 -13.10 15.06
N ASN A 59 5.22 -14.16 15.24
CA ASN A 59 5.18 -15.35 14.39
C ASN A 59 3.85 -16.10 14.49
N ALA A 60 3.30 -16.24 15.70
CA ALA A 60 2.02 -16.92 15.90
C ALA A 60 0.86 -16.21 15.18
N GLN A 61 0.91 -14.88 15.04
CA GLN A 61 -0.07 -14.16 14.23
C GLN A 61 0.13 -14.41 12.72
N PHE A 62 1.38 -14.56 12.25
CA PHE A 62 1.64 -14.93 10.85
C PHE A 62 1.16 -16.35 10.53
N GLU A 63 1.41 -17.31 11.42
CA GLU A 63 0.93 -18.68 11.30
C GLU A 63 -0.59 -18.71 11.27
N TYR A 64 -1.26 -17.99 12.18
CA TYR A 64 -2.72 -17.87 12.19
C TYR A 64 -3.28 -17.26 10.89
N ILE A 65 -2.64 -16.22 10.35
CA ILE A 65 -3.00 -15.65 9.04
C ILE A 65 -2.79 -16.69 7.93
N ALA A 66 -1.72 -17.50 7.98
CA ALA A 66 -1.47 -18.53 6.98
C ALA A 66 -2.57 -19.61 6.99
N GLU A 67 -2.93 -20.11 8.17
CA GLU A 67 -4.03 -21.08 8.38
C GLU A 67 -5.37 -20.52 7.87
N LEU A 68 -5.68 -19.26 8.18
CA LEU A 68 -6.90 -18.61 7.68
C LEU A 68 -6.89 -18.52 6.16
N ARG A 69 -5.77 -18.17 5.54
CA ARG A 69 -5.66 -18.07 4.09
C ARG A 69 -5.86 -19.42 3.41
N GLU A 70 -5.24 -20.48 3.93
CA GLU A 70 -5.39 -21.84 3.44
C GLU A 70 -6.85 -22.30 3.55
N ARG A 71 -7.46 -22.16 4.74
CA ARG A 71 -8.88 -22.51 4.95
C ARG A 71 -9.83 -21.81 3.99
N PHE A 72 -9.62 -20.51 3.75
CA PHE A 72 -10.46 -19.77 2.80
C PHE A 72 -10.22 -20.22 1.36
N HIS A 73 -8.97 -20.47 0.99
CA HIS A 73 -8.60 -20.98 -0.32
C HIS A 73 -9.24 -22.34 -0.60
N ASP A 74 -9.13 -23.30 0.32
CA ASP A 74 -9.70 -24.64 0.20
C ASP A 74 -11.24 -24.61 0.09
N CYS A 75 -11.87 -23.62 0.71
CA CYS A 75 -13.32 -23.40 0.61
C CYS A 75 -13.73 -22.62 -0.64
N GLY A 76 -12.80 -22.27 -1.54
CA GLY A 76 -13.06 -21.44 -2.72
C GLY A 76 -13.55 -20.03 -2.38
N ARG A 77 -13.14 -19.48 -1.23
CA ARG A 77 -13.57 -18.16 -0.74
C ARG A 77 -12.50 -17.10 -0.98
N PRO A 78 -12.90 -15.83 -1.19
CA PRO A 78 -11.96 -14.75 -1.44
C PRO A 78 -11.11 -14.41 -0.21
N VAL A 79 -9.83 -14.23 -0.46
CA VAL A 79 -8.84 -13.66 0.47
C VAL A 79 -8.36 -12.34 -0.12
N LEU A 80 -8.73 -11.23 0.52
CA LEU A 80 -8.43 -9.88 0.04
C LEU A 80 -7.39 -9.24 0.93
N SER A 81 -6.30 -8.77 0.34
CA SER A 81 -5.34 -7.89 0.98
C SER A 81 -5.70 -6.45 0.63
N ILE A 82 -5.96 -5.62 1.65
CA ILE A 82 -6.42 -4.24 1.46
C ILE A 82 -5.48 -3.26 2.14
N ASP A 83 -5.29 -2.10 1.51
CA ASP A 83 -4.50 -1.00 2.05
C ASP A 83 -4.71 0.28 1.22
N THR A 84 -4.31 1.42 1.77
CA THR A 84 -4.21 2.69 1.05
C THR A 84 -2.80 2.84 0.47
N LYS A 85 -2.70 2.95 -0.85
CA LYS A 85 -1.43 3.31 -1.49
C LYS A 85 -1.09 4.76 -1.18
N LYS A 86 0.21 5.09 -1.20
CA LYS A 86 0.73 6.47 -1.09
C LYS A 86 -0.16 7.46 -1.85
N LYS A 87 -0.61 8.50 -1.14
CA LYS A 87 -1.41 9.59 -1.70
C LYS A 87 -0.57 10.38 -2.71
N GLU A 88 -1.20 10.73 -3.82
CA GLU A 88 -0.56 11.40 -4.93
C GLU A 88 -1.12 12.82 -5.09
N LYS A 89 -0.27 13.79 -5.42
CA LYS A 89 -0.74 15.13 -5.81
C LYS A 89 -1.26 15.05 -7.25
N LEU A 90 -2.39 15.70 -7.52
CA LEU A 90 -2.92 15.91 -8.86
C LEU A 90 -2.50 17.30 -9.36
N GLY A 91 -2.05 17.37 -10.61
CA GLY A 91 -1.46 18.55 -11.24
C GLY A 91 -0.17 18.19 -11.98
N ASP A 92 0.47 19.20 -12.56
CA ASP A 92 1.62 19.05 -13.46
C ASP A 92 2.94 18.76 -12.74
N PHE A 93 2.91 17.98 -11.65
CA PHE A 93 4.06 17.73 -10.80
C PHE A 93 5.08 16.79 -11.43
N TYR A 94 6.36 17.06 -11.15
CA TYR A 94 7.44 16.19 -11.57
C TYR A 94 7.29 14.79 -10.96
N ARG A 95 7.51 13.78 -11.81
CA ARG A 95 7.57 12.37 -11.40
C ARG A 95 8.81 11.70 -11.96
N PRO A 96 9.61 11.04 -11.11
CA PRO A 96 10.80 10.35 -11.57
C PRO A 96 10.42 9.23 -12.54
N GLY A 97 11.15 9.16 -13.65
CA GLY A 97 10.90 8.20 -14.72
C GLY A 97 11.19 8.77 -16.09
N ALA A 98 10.98 7.95 -17.11
CA ALA A 98 11.01 8.34 -18.51
C ALA A 98 9.74 7.82 -19.18
N ALA A 99 9.17 8.64 -20.07
CA ALA A 99 8.05 8.28 -20.91
C ALA A 99 8.45 8.48 -22.38
N TRP A 100 7.87 7.69 -23.28
CA TRP A 100 7.99 7.92 -24.71
C TRP A 100 7.11 9.11 -25.09
N THR A 101 7.70 10.14 -25.67
CA THR A 101 7.05 11.38 -26.10
C THR A 101 7.75 11.91 -27.35
N ASP A 102 7.05 12.71 -28.14
CA ASP A 102 7.52 13.40 -29.34
C ASP A 102 8.13 14.79 -29.04
N GLY A 103 8.23 15.17 -27.76
CA GLY A 103 8.80 16.45 -27.33
C GLY A 103 9.21 16.47 -25.86
N PHE A 104 9.04 17.62 -25.20
CA PHE A 104 9.32 17.77 -23.78
C PHE A 104 8.05 17.71 -22.96
N VAL A 105 7.99 16.77 -22.01
CA VAL A 105 7.00 16.80 -20.93
C VAL A 105 7.52 17.76 -19.87
N THR A 106 6.92 18.95 -19.79
CA THR A 106 7.31 20.00 -18.84
C THR A 106 6.57 19.84 -17.52
N ALA A 107 7.28 20.05 -16.41
CA ALA A 107 6.72 20.21 -15.07
C ALA A 107 7.32 21.49 -14.45
N PRO A 108 6.67 22.10 -13.44
CA PRO A 108 7.26 23.18 -12.67
C PRO A 108 8.62 22.78 -12.08
N ASP A 109 9.51 23.76 -11.92
CA ASP A 109 10.80 23.60 -11.24
C ASP A 109 10.65 23.27 -9.74
N HIS A 110 9.47 23.56 -9.17
CA HIS A 110 9.12 23.28 -7.79
C HIS A 110 7.74 22.65 -7.64
N ASP A 111 7.66 21.53 -6.93
CA ASP A 111 6.40 20.83 -6.65
C ASP A 111 5.70 21.35 -5.39
N PHE A 112 5.21 22.59 -5.39
CA PHE A 112 4.52 23.15 -4.22
C PHE A 112 3.15 22.52 -4.00
N PRO A 113 2.80 22.07 -2.76
CA PRO A 113 1.47 21.52 -2.49
C PRO A 113 0.31 22.47 -2.82
N SER A 114 0.52 23.79 -2.78
CA SER A 114 -0.48 24.81 -3.13
C SER A 114 -0.85 24.84 -4.61
N GLN A 115 0.01 24.32 -5.49
CA GLN A 115 -0.26 24.23 -6.94
C GLN A 115 -1.08 22.99 -7.30
N ALA A 116 -1.38 22.12 -6.34
CA ALA A 116 -2.10 20.89 -6.62
C ALA A 116 -3.57 21.18 -6.86
N THR A 117 -4.10 20.68 -7.98
CA THR A 117 -5.54 20.72 -8.29
C THR A 117 -6.34 19.80 -7.37
N GLY A 118 -5.66 18.85 -6.73
CA GLY A 118 -6.23 17.98 -5.72
C GLY A 118 -5.23 16.98 -5.17
N LYS A 119 -5.72 16.11 -4.28
CA LYS A 119 -4.95 15.01 -3.73
C LYS A 119 -5.69 13.70 -3.98
N LEU A 120 -5.07 12.80 -4.72
CA LEU A 120 -5.57 11.46 -4.92
C LEU A 120 -5.25 10.60 -3.69
N THR A 121 -6.28 10.01 -3.12
CA THR A 121 -6.22 8.92 -2.14
C THR A 121 -6.63 7.62 -2.84
N PRO A 122 -5.65 6.79 -3.25
CA PRO A 122 -5.90 5.51 -3.92
C PRO A 122 -6.04 4.38 -2.89
N TYR A 123 -7.24 3.79 -2.77
CA TYR A 123 -7.49 2.63 -1.91
C TYR A 123 -7.48 1.35 -2.72
N GLY A 124 -6.69 0.36 -2.32
CA GLY A 124 -6.49 -0.89 -3.05
C GLY A 124 -7.15 -2.10 -2.39
N VAL A 125 -7.66 -3.00 -3.23
CA VAL A 125 -8.16 -4.33 -2.87
C VAL A 125 -7.50 -5.35 -3.79
N TYR A 126 -6.64 -6.19 -3.24
CA TYR A 126 -5.95 -7.25 -3.96
C TYR A 126 -6.50 -8.62 -3.59
N ASP A 127 -7.06 -9.32 -4.57
CA ASP A 127 -7.45 -10.71 -4.44
C ASP A 127 -6.23 -11.61 -4.59
N VAL A 128 -5.84 -12.23 -3.47
CA VAL A 128 -4.63 -13.07 -3.37
C VAL A 128 -4.77 -14.35 -4.20
N GLY A 129 -5.98 -14.91 -4.29
CA GLY A 129 -6.23 -16.15 -5.01
C GLY A 129 -6.36 -15.93 -6.51
N ALA A 130 -7.17 -14.94 -6.91
CA ALA A 130 -7.39 -14.63 -8.33
C ALA A 130 -6.23 -13.85 -8.99
N ASN A 131 -5.28 -13.34 -8.19
CA ASN A 131 -4.23 -12.44 -8.62
C ASN A 131 -4.79 -11.21 -9.37
N GLN A 132 -5.84 -10.59 -8.83
CA GLN A 132 -6.51 -9.43 -9.42
C GLN A 132 -6.56 -8.27 -8.44
N GLY A 133 -6.31 -7.06 -8.93
CA GLY A 133 -6.39 -5.83 -8.15
C GLY A 133 -7.59 -4.98 -8.53
N PHE A 134 -8.13 -4.28 -7.56
CA PHE A 134 -9.07 -3.19 -7.76
C PHE A 134 -8.60 -1.97 -6.98
N MET A 135 -8.71 -0.78 -7.56
CA MET A 135 -8.39 0.47 -6.90
C MET A 135 -9.54 1.44 -6.98
N LEU A 136 -9.98 1.94 -5.83
CA LEU A 136 -10.92 3.04 -5.73
C LEU A 136 -10.14 4.35 -5.53
N LEU A 137 -10.34 5.30 -6.44
CA LEU A 137 -9.61 6.55 -6.51
C LEU A 137 -10.50 7.70 -6.00
N SER A 138 -10.12 8.31 -4.89
CA SER A 138 -10.88 9.38 -4.24
C SER A 138 -10.05 10.67 -4.14
N THR A 139 -10.68 11.83 -4.27
CA THR A 139 -10.06 13.14 -3.98
C THR A 139 -10.16 13.55 -2.51
N GLY A 140 -10.76 12.70 -1.67
CA GLY A 140 -11.01 12.95 -0.26
C GLY A 140 -10.00 12.28 0.67
N ALA A 141 -10.44 12.14 1.91
CA ALA A 141 -9.63 11.51 2.94
C ALA A 141 -9.57 10.00 2.82
N ASP A 142 -8.56 9.45 3.48
CA ASP A 142 -8.42 8.02 3.72
C ASP A 142 -9.25 7.68 4.96
N THR A 143 -10.42 7.07 4.77
CA THR A 143 -11.41 6.79 5.82
C THR A 143 -11.86 5.33 5.79
N ALA A 144 -12.38 4.84 6.91
CA ALA A 144 -12.98 3.51 7.01
C ALA A 144 -14.09 3.28 5.98
N GLU A 145 -14.88 4.32 5.69
CA GLU A 145 -15.93 4.30 4.67
C GLU A 145 -15.34 4.10 3.26
N LEU A 146 -14.23 4.77 2.93
CA LEU A 146 -13.52 4.56 1.66
C LEU A 146 -13.02 3.12 1.54
N ALA A 147 -12.45 2.57 2.62
CA ALA A 147 -11.95 1.20 2.66
C ALA A 147 -13.07 0.18 2.38
N CYS A 148 -14.18 0.29 3.11
CA CYS A 148 -15.31 -0.63 2.95
C CYS A 148 -16.02 -0.45 1.59
N GLU A 149 -16.12 0.77 1.10
CA GLU A 149 -16.67 1.05 -0.23
C GLU A 149 -15.78 0.48 -1.35
N ALA A 150 -14.45 0.52 -1.20
CA ALA A 150 -13.54 -0.12 -2.15
C ALA A 150 -13.76 -1.64 -2.21
N VAL A 151 -13.92 -2.31 -1.07
CA VAL A 151 -14.26 -3.75 -1.01
C VAL A 151 -15.63 -4.03 -1.64
N ARG A 152 -16.62 -3.18 -1.37
CA ARG A 152 -17.94 -3.30 -1.99
C ARG A 152 -17.89 -3.20 -3.51
N GLN A 153 -17.18 -2.19 -4.02
CA GLN A 153 -17.03 -1.96 -5.46
C GLN A 153 -16.23 -3.08 -6.11
N TRP A 154 -15.16 -3.56 -5.49
CA TRP A 154 -14.46 -4.76 -5.94
C TRP A 154 -15.41 -5.95 -6.07
N TRP A 155 -16.26 -6.21 -5.07
CA TRP A 155 -17.23 -7.30 -5.13
C TRP A 155 -18.20 -7.14 -6.30
N CYS A 156 -18.78 -5.95 -6.47
CA CYS A 156 -19.72 -5.66 -7.56
C CYS A 156 -19.08 -5.72 -8.96
N ARG A 157 -17.80 -5.36 -9.10
CA ARG A 157 -17.13 -5.28 -10.40
C ARG A 157 -16.41 -6.55 -10.80
N VAL A 158 -15.87 -7.26 -9.82
CA VAL A 158 -14.93 -8.36 -10.04
C VAL A 158 -15.37 -9.59 -9.25
N GLY A 159 -15.50 -9.47 -7.92
CA GLY A 159 -15.72 -10.61 -7.02
C GLY A 159 -16.95 -11.45 -7.35
N GLN A 160 -18.09 -10.83 -7.67
CA GLN A 160 -19.34 -11.56 -7.97
C GLN A 160 -19.29 -12.41 -9.25
N TYR A 161 -18.32 -12.16 -10.13
CA TYR A 161 -18.11 -12.94 -11.35
C TYR A 161 -17.09 -14.06 -11.12
N ASN A 162 -16.06 -13.80 -10.30
CA ASN A 162 -15.02 -14.78 -9.98
C ASN A 162 -15.51 -15.84 -8.98
N TYR A 163 -16.41 -15.48 -8.05
CA TYR A 163 -16.85 -16.36 -6.97
C TYR A 163 -18.34 -16.69 -7.13
N ARG A 164 -18.61 -17.79 -7.84
CA ARG A 164 -19.96 -18.35 -8.03
C ARG A 164 -19.99 -19.84 -7.65
N PRO A 165 -20.94 -20.27 -6.79
CA PRO A 165 -21.98 -19.48 -6.12
C PRO A 165 -21.40 -18.46 -5.12
N ARG A 166 -22.21 -17.48 -4.71
CA ARG A 166 -21.78 -16.43 -3.77
C ARG A 166 -21.22 -17.08 -2.49
N PRO A 167 -20.01 -16.70 -2.04
CA PRO A 167 -19.43 -17.25 -0.82
C PRO A 167 -20.19 -16.74 0.40
N ARG A 168 -20.14 -17.51 1.50
CA ARG A 168 -20.73 -17.09 2.78
C ARG A 168 -19.82 -16.13 3.56
N GLU A 169 -18.53 -16.14 3.27
CA GLU A 169 -17.51 -15.41 4.04
C GLU A 169 -16.41 -14.87 3.12
N ILE A 170 -15.88 -13.70 3.46
CA ILE A 170 -14.71 -13.06 2.85
C ILE A 170 -13.66 -12.82 3.95
N LEU A 171 -12.39 -13.09 3.66
CA LEU A 171 -11.27 -12.74 4.55
C LEU A 171 -10.60 -11.46 4.07
N LEU A 172 -10.47 -10.48 4.97
CA LEU A 172 -9.72 -9.24 4.77
C LEU A 172 -8.41 -9.31 5.56
N LEU A 173 -7.30 -9.18 4.84
CA LEU A 173 -5.96 -9.01 5.38
C LEU A 173 -5.65 -7.52 5.39
N CYS A 174 -5.41 -6.97 6.57
CA CYS A 174 -5.20 -5.55 6.78
C CYS A 174 -3.84 -5.32 7.43
N ASP A 175 -3.22 -4.18 7.16
CA ASP A 175 -2.19 -3.65 8.05
C ASP A 175 -2.86 -3.02 9.31
N CYS A 176 -2.06 -2.46 10.20
CA CYS A 176 -2.54 -1.85 11.45
C CYS A 176 -2.76 -0.32 11.34
N GLY A 177 -2.50 0.28 10.17
CA GLY A 177 -2.46 1.72 9.95
C GLY A 177 -3.75 2.32 9.41
N GLY A 178 -3.73 3.63 9.17
CA GLY A 178 -4.70 4.31 8.31
C GLY A 178 -6.19 4.17 8.70
N SER A 179 -7.01 3.97 7.67
CA SER A 179 -8.48 3.87 7.70
C SER A 179 -9.01 2.51 8.14
N ASN A 180 -8.19 1.47 8.02
CA ASN A 180 -8.45 0.09 8.39
C ASN A 180 -7.75 -0.27 9.71
N SER A 181 -7.43 0.72 10.55
CA SER A 181 -6.70 0.45 11.80
C SER A 181 -7.55 -0.37 12.77
N TYR A 182 -6.95 -1.41 13.34
CA TYR A 182 -7.59 -2.30 14.31
C TYR A 182 -8.13 -1.58 15.56
N ARG A 183 -7.59 -0.40 15.89
CA ARG A 183 -8.03 0.42 17.04
C ARG A 183 -9.25 1.29 16.74
N GLN A 184 -9.59 1.49 15.47
CA GLN A 184 -10.70 2.38 15.09
C GLN A 184 -12.04 1.64 15.12
N TYR A 185 -12.96 2.10 15.97
CA TYR A 185 -14.32 1.57 15.99
C TYR A 185 -15.12 1.91 14.74
N LEU A 186 -14.83 3.06 14.10
CA LEU A 186 -15.49 3.43 12.84
C LEU A 186 -15.26 2.37 11.75
N PHE A 187 -14.04 1.80 11.66
CA PHE A 187 -13.76 0.71 10.73
C PHE A 187 -14.62 -0.52 11.01
N LYS A 188 -14.78 -0.89 12.28
CA LYS A 188 -15.65 -2.00 12.68
C LYS A 188 -17.12 -1.73 12.33
N GLN A 189 -17.60 -0.50 12.51
CA GLN A 189 -18.95 -0.11 12.13
C GLN A 189 -19.16 -0.22 10.62
N GLU A 190 -18.24 0.32 9.82
CA GLU A 190 -18.34 0.25 8.36
C GLU A 190 -18.22 -1.19 7.84
N LEU A 191 -17.42 -2.04 8.49
CA LEU A 191 -17.37 -3.47 8.20
C LEU A 191 -18.70 -4.16 8.48
N LYS A 192 -19.38 -3.79 9.56
CA LYS A 192 -20.70 -4.32 9.88
C LYS A 192 -21.74 -3.92 8.83
N HIS A 193 -21.78 -2.64 8.46
CA HIS A 193 -22.61 -2.15 7.36
C HIS A 193 -22.31 -2.86 6.04
N LEU A 194 -21.02 -3.08 5.74
CA LEU A 194 -20.57 -3.79 4.55
C LEU A 194 -21.02 -5.25 4.57
N ALA A 195 -20.88 -5.96 5.69
CA ALA A 195 -21.31 -7.35 5.85
C ALA A 195 -22.81 -7.50 5.59
N MET A 196 -23.62 -6.59 6.17
CA MET A 196 -25.08 -6.53 5.92
C MET A 196 -25.40 -6.28 4.45
N ARG A 197 -24.73 -5.31 3.83
CA ARG A 197 -24.96 -4.94 2.42
C ARG A 197 -24.57 -6.05 1.44
N LEU A 198 -23.46 -6.72 1.71
CA LEU A 198 -22.97 -7.84 0.89
C LEU A 198 -23.69 -9.15 1.18
N LYS A 199 -24.41 -9.24 2.32
CA LYS A 199 -25.02 -10.47 2.85
C LYS A 199 -23.99 -11.59 3.02
N MET A 200 -22.80 -11.24 3.50
CA MET A 200 -21.66 -12.13 3.72
C MET A 200 -21.02 -11.80 5.06
N THR A 201 -20.50 -12.82 5.74
CA THR A 201 -19.63 -12.60 6.90
C THR A 201 -18.31 -12.05 6.42
N ILE A 202 -17.80 -11.01 7.08
CA ILE A 202 -16.50 -10.43 6.76
C ILE A 202 -15.59 -10.66 7.96
N ARG A 203 -14.57 -11.49 7.75
CA ARG A 203 -13.53 -11.76 8.73
C ARG A 203 -12.33 -10.86 8.43
N VAL A 204 -11.72 -10.32 9.47
CA VAL A 204 -10.54 -9.47 9.40
C VAL A 204 -9.42 -10.12 10.17
N ALA A 205 -8.23 -10.16 9.58
CA ALA A 205 -6.99 -10.52 10.25
C ALA A 205 -5.94 -9.44 9.98
N HIS A 206 -5.50 -8.75 11.03
CA HIS A 206 -4.48 -7.73 10.93
C HIS A 206 -3.07 -8.34 11.01
N TYR A 207 -2.18 -7.89 10.13
CA TYR A 207 -0.75 -8.10 10.32
C TYR A 207 -0.27 -7.35 11.57
N PRO A 208 0.67 -7.90 12.35
CA PRO A 208 1.19 -7.22 13.53
C PRO A 208 1.69 -5.79 13.24
N PRO A 209 1.66 -4.87 14.22
CA PRO A 209 2.25 -3.55 14.07
C PRO A 209 3.69 -3.59 13.54
N GLY A 210 4.04 -2.65 12.65
CA GLY A 210 5.36 -2.61 12.01
C GLY A 210 5.59 -3.67 10.93
N CYS A 211 4.57 -4.45 10.56
CA CYS A 211 4.67 -5.55 9.60
C CYS A 211 3.92 -5.28 8.27
N SER A 212 3.64 -4.03 7.92
CA SER A 212 2.91 -3.68 6.68
C SER A 212 3.57 -4.25 5.41
N LYS A 213 4.90 -4.39 5.39
CA LYS A 213 5.65 -5.01 4.27
C LYS A 213 5.21 -6.43 3.93
N TYR A 214 4.62 -7.14 4.89
CA TYR A 214 4.14 -8.52 4.69
C TYR A 214 2.69 -8.57 4.20
N ASN A 215 2.00 -7.44 4.14
CA ASN A 215 0.69 -7.34 3.51
C ASN A 215 0.85 -7.60 2.00
N PRO A 216 0.18 -8.61 1.40
CA PRO A 216 0.41 -9.00 0.01
C PRO A 216 0.29 -7.87 -1.00
N ILE A 217 -0.68 -6.97 -0.80
CA ILE A 217 -0.96 -5.85 -1.71
C ILE A 217 0.27 -4.95 -1.96
N GLU A 218 1.14 -4.77 -0.96
CA GLU A 218 2.34 -3.93 -1.05
C GLU A 218 3.29 -4.41 -2.15
N HIS A 219 3.62 -5.70 -2.16
CA HIS A 219 4.63 -6.27 -3.04
C HIS A 219 4.05 -7.06 -4.23
N ARG A 220 2.74 -7.36 -4.22
CA ARG A 220 2.05 -8.07 -5.32
C ARG A 220 1.29 -7.14 -6.24
N MET A 221 0.87 -5.95 -5.78
CA MET A 221 0.04 -5.03 -6.57
C MET A 221 0.63 -3.63 -6.61
N PHE A 222 0.88 -3.00 -5.46
CA PHE A 222 1.31 -1.60 -5.39
C PHE A 222 2.66 -1.33 -6.02
N CYS A 223 3.60 -2.29 -5.96
CA CYS A 223 4.87 -2.17 -6.66
C CYS A 223 4.68 -2.03 -8.19
N HIS A 224 3.71 -2.75 -8.77
CA HIS A 224 3.39 -2.69 -10.19
C HIS A 224 2.61 -1.42 -10.54
N VAL A 225 1.71 -0.98 -9.67
CA VAL A 225 1.01 0.32 -9.82
C VAL A 225 2.01 1.48 -9.78
N SER A 226 3.02 1.43 -8.92
CA SER A 226 4.10 2.44 -8.93
C SER A 226 4.90 2.43 -10.23
N ARG A 227 5.02 1.28 -10.90
CA ARG A 227 5.72 1.18 -12.19
C ARG A 227 4.87 1.75 -13.34
N SER A 228 3.56 1.56 -13.33
CA SER A 228 2.66 2.11 -14.36
C SER A 228 2.52 3.63 -14.30
N LEU A 229 2.77 4.25 -13.14
CA LEU A 229 2.74 5.71 -12.95
C LEU A 229 4.10 6.40 -13.15
N ARG A 230 5.15 5.66 -13.52
CA ARG A 230 6.52 6.19 -13.64
C ARG A 230 6.65 7.10 -14.85
N GLY A 231 7.18 8.31 -14.65
CA GLY A 231 7.44 9.28 -15.74
C GLY A 231 6.20 9.91 -16.37
N VAL A 232 5.02 9.68 -15.79
CA VAL A 232 3.73 10.17 -16.30
C VAL A 232 3.20 11.27 -15.39
N ILE A 233 2.79 12.41 -15.95
CA ILE A 233 2.12 13.49 -15.20
C ILE A 233 0.69 13.06 -14.84
N LEU A 234 0.30 13.27 -13.58
CA LEU A 234 -1.06 13.00 -13.09
C LEU A 234 -1.82 14.32 -12.93
N ASP A 235 -2.12 14.96 -14.05
CA ASP A 235 -2.88 16.21 -14.16
C ASP A 235 -4.26 16.13 -13.47
N ARG A 236 -4.94 14.99 -13.65
CA ARG A 236 -6.30 14.73 -13.15
C ARG A 236 -6.53 13.27 -12.77
N LEU A 237 -7.66 13.02 -12.11
CA LEU A 237 -8.00 11.70 -11.59
C LEU A 237 -8.27 10.68 -12.73
N GLU A 238 -8.77 11.13 -13.88
CA GLU A 238 -8.94 10.35 -15.11
C GLU A 238 -7.63 9.71 -15.55
N THR A 239 -6.56 10.51 -15.58
CA THR A 239 -5.23 10.10 -16.01
C THR A 239 -4.66 9.07 -15.05
N ALA A 240 -4.76 9.32 -13.74
CA ALA A 240 -4.39 8.33 -12.73
C ALA A 240 -5.19 7.02 -12.90
N ALA A 241 -6.51 7.08 -13.09
CA ALA A 241 -7.34 5.91 -13.33
C ALA A 241 -6.90 5.14 -14.58
N HIS A 242 -6.59 5.84 -15.67
CA HIS A 242 -6.12 5.23 -16.91
C HIS A 242 -4.83 4.43 -16.68
N TYR A 243 -3.77 5.06 -16.17
CA TYR A 243 -2.48 4.39 -15.99
C TYR A 243 -2.51 3.28 -14.93
N ILE A 244 -3.25 3.48 -13.83
CA ILE A 244 -3.46 2.42 -12.84
C ILE A 244 -4.18 1.23 -13.49
N GLY A 245 -5.22 1.48 -14.29
CA GLY A 245 -5.97 0.44 -15.01
C GLY A 245 -5.17 -0.32 -16.08
N GLN A 246 -4.05 0.25 -16.56
CA GLN A 246 -3.12 -0.44 -17.45
C GLN A 246 -2.14 -1.36 -16.71
N THR A 247 -2.16 -1.40 -15.37
CA THR A 247 -1.23 -2.23 -14.60
C THR A 247 -1.51 -3.70 -14.84
N ARG A 248 -0.56 -4.36 -15.53
CA ARG A 248 -0.57 -5.79 -15.82
C ARG A 248 0.81 -6.41 -15.60
N THR A 249 0.85 -7.70 -15.29
CA THR A 249 2.10 -8.46 -15.22
C THR A 249 2.04 -9.70 -16.10
N LEU A 250 3.23 -10.20 -16.48
CA LEU A 250 3.36 -11.49 -17.17
C LEU A 250 2.82 -12.66 -16.34
N THR A 251 2.87 -12.53 -15.00
CA THR A 251 2.32 -13.50 -14.04
C THR A 251 0.80 -13.40 -13.86
N GLY A 252 0.12 -12.57 -14.67
CA GLY A 252 -1.34 -12.53 -14.76
C GLY A 252 -2.04 -11.47 -13.91
N LEU A 253 -1.31 -10.62 -13.17
CA LEU A 253 -1.93 -9.51 -12.43
C LEU A 253 -2.67 -8.60 -13.41
N LYS A 254 -3.90 -8.22 -13.05
CA LYS A 254 -4.68 -7.18 -13.73
C LYS A 254 -5.27 -6.26 -12.66
N VAL A 255 -5.14 -4.95 -12.86
CA VAL A 255 -5.73 -3.96 -11.95
C VAL A 255 -6.86 -3.23 -12.65
N LEU A 256 -8.04 -3.20 -12.03
CA LEU A 256 -9.13 -2.30 -12.40
C LEU A 256 -9.06 -1.04 -11.54
N ALA A 257 -9.22 0.14 -12.13
CA ALA A 257 -9.25 1.40 -11.42
C ALA A 257 -10.58 2.11 -11.65
N GLU A 258 -11.27 2.49 -10.58
CA GLU A 258 -12.52 3.26 -10.64
C GLU A 258 -12.43 4.50 -9.77
N LYS A 259 -13.17 5.53 -10.17
CA LYS A 259 -13.29 6.78 -9.42
C LYS A 259 -14.37 6.62 -8.35
N ALA A 260 -14.10 7.11 -7.16
CA ALA A 260 -15.14 7.27 -6.15
C ALA A 260 -16.19 8.28 -6.65
N ARG A 261 -17.47 7.97 -6.40
CA ARG A 261 -18.60 8.84 -6.78
C ARG A 261 -18.92 9.91 -5.73
N GLN A 262 -18.32 9.79 -4.56
CA GLN A 262 -18.55 10.66 -3.42
C GLN A 262 -17.22 11.07 -2.79
N ILE A 263 -17.27 12.12 -1.98
CA ILE A 263 -16.13 12.62 -1.21
C ILE A 263 -16.23 12.06 0.21
N TYR A 264 -15.12 11.54 0.72
CA TYR A 264 -15.03 11.00 2.07
C TYR A 264 -14.40 12.01 3.01
N VAL A 265 -15.10 12.31 4.11
CA VAL A 265 -14.73 13.37 5.06
C VAL A 265 -13.99 12.78 6.26
N LYS A 266 -12.95 13.49 6.74
CA LYS A 266 -12.18 13.07 7.93
C LYS A 266 -12.98 13.20 9.22
N ALA A 267 -12.49 12.53 10.26
CA ALA A 267 -12.86 12.73 11.66
C ALA A 267 -14.31 12.34 12.02
N GLN A 268 -14.94 11.50 11.20
CA GLN A 268 -16.14 10.80 11.62
C GLN A 268 -15.80 9.83 12.76
N LYS A 269 -16.76 9.66 13.68
CA LYS A 269 -16.67 8.70 14.79
C LYS A 269 -17.74 7.65 14.61
N ALA A 270 -17.51 6.47 15.21
CA ALA A 270 -18.57 5.48 15.32
C ALA A 270 -19.76 6.06 16.11
N THR A 271 -20.96 5.62 15.78
CA THR A 271 -22.18 6.03 16.48
C THR A 271 -22.19 5.45 17.89
N THR A 272 -22.84 6.16 18.81
CA THR A 272 -22.99 5.67 20.19
C THR A 272 -23.70 4.31 20.22
N GLU A 273 -24.75 4.14 19.40
CA GLU A 273 -25.48 2.87 19.27
C GLU A 273 -24.57 1.70 18.87
N PHE A 274 -23.66 1.91 17.91
CA PHE A 274 -22.71 0.87 17.52
C PHE A 274 -21.75 0.52 18.65
N LEU A 275 -21.27 1.52 19.40
CA LEU A 275 -20.36 1.30 20.52
C LEU A 275 -21.04 0.54 21.67
N GLU A 276 -22.31 0.84 21.95
CA GLU A 276 -23.10 0.17 22.99
C GLU A 276 -23.42 -1.28 22.61
N ARG A 277 -23.84 -1.54 21.36
CA ARG A 277 -24.20 -2.89 20.90
C ARG A 277 -23.00 -3.75 20.52
N MET A 278 -21.92 -3.15 20.04
CA MET A 278 -20.70 -3.79 19.54
C MET A 278 -20.97 -5.11 18.80
N PRO A 279 -21.66 -5.10 17.64
CA PRO A 279 -22.09 -6.30 16.90
C PRO A 279 -20.96 -6.99 16.13
N ILE A 280 -19.77 -7.01 16.73
CA ILE A 280 -18.52 -7.56 16.21
C ILE A 280 -18.11 -8.71 17.09
N PHE A 281 -17.76 -9.81 16.45
CA PHE A 281 -17.29 -10.99 17.14
C PHE A 281 -15.77 -11.01 17.08
N PHE A 282 -15.13 -11.25 18.23
CA PHE A 282 -13.69 -11.25 18.36
C PHE A 282 -13.18 -12.68 18.49
N ASP A 283 -12.08 -13.01 17.81
CA ASP A 283 -11.45 -14.33 17.95
C ASP A 283 -10.81 -14.45 19.35
N LYS A 284 -10.72 -15.68 19.86
CA LYS A 284 -9.97 -15.97 21.10
C LYS A 284 -8.47 -15.68 20.95
N ASN A 285 -7.95 -15.89 19.75
CA ASN A 285 -6.55 -15.64 19.42
C ASN A 285 -6.39 -14.18 18.96
N ARG A 286 -5.78 -13.33 19.80
CA ARG A 286 -5.54 -11.90 19.53
C ARG A 286 -6.80 -11.18 19.06
N PRO A 287 -7.82 -11.06 19.92
CA PRO A 287 -9.11 -10.42 19.59
C PRO A 287 -8.93 -9.01 19.01
N GLU A 288 -7.89 -8.29 19.41
CA GLU A 288 -7.60 -6.97 18.89
C GLU A 288 -7.21 -6.97 17.41
N LEU A 289 -6.61 -8.05 16.90
CA LEU A 289 -6.18 -8.19 15.51
C LEU A 289 -7.13 -9.04 14.66
N ASN A 290 -7.96 -9.86 15.29
CA ASN A 290 -8.76 -10.88 14.60
C ASN A 290 -10.22 -10.81 15.07
N TYR A 291 -11.10 -10.47 14.14
CA TYR A 291 -12.53 -10.29 14.41
C TYR A 291 -13.36 -10.45 13.14
N TRP A 292 -14.68 -10.58 13.27
CA TRP A 292 -15.58 -10.66 12.14
C TRP A 292 -16.92 -9.96 12.39
N ALA A 293 -17.51 -9.50 11.29
CA ALA A 293 -18.85 -8.93 11.27
C ALA A 293 -19.79 -9.88 10.52
N THR A 294 -20.96 -10.15 11.10
CA THR A 294 -22.02 -10.96 10.47
C THR A 294 -22.96 -10.09 9.64
N PRO A 295 -23.67 -10.66 8.65
CA PRO A 295 -24.62 -9.91 7.83
C PRO A 295 -25.96 -9.59 8.52
N CYS A 296 -26.15 -10.00 9.79
CA CYS A 296 -27.38 -9.77 10.55
C CYS A 296 -27.50 -8.29 10.96
N GLU A 297 -28.73 -7.79 11.06
CA GLU A 297 -29.01 -6.50 11.70
C GLU A 297 -28.67 -6.55 13.20
N TYR A 298 -28.43 -5.38 13.79
CA TYR A 298 -28.07 -5.25 15.20
C TYR A 298 -28.71 -4.02 15.80
#